data_AF-A0A842KTL9-F1
#
_entry.id   AF-A0A842KTL9-F1
#
_cell.length_a   1.000
_cell.length_b   1.000
_cell.length_c   1.000
_cell.angle_alpha   90.00
_cell.angle_beta   90.00
_cell.angle_gamma   90.00
#
_symmetry.space_group_name_H-M   'P 1'
#
loop_
_entity.id
_entity.type
_entity.pdbx_description
1 polymer ?
#
loop_
_entity_poly.entity_id
_entity_poly.type
_entity_poly.pdbx_seq_one_letter_code
_entity_poly.pdbx_strand_id
1 'polypeptide(L)' 'MKSPDGIELATLCLDCGYKLAESPRDLTRDQILFLISALAYRAEQLAQSRLAAQGVTRIKVEEEE' A
#
# COMPACT_ATOMS: atom_id res chain seq x y z
N MET A 1 -12.54 -9.79 -0.22
CA MET A 1 -11.84 -10.86 0.53
C MET A 1 -10.45 -10.34 0.89
N LYS A 2 -10.08 -10.35 2.17
CA LYS A 2 -8.71 -10.10 2.63
C LYS A 2 -8.00 -11.45 2.73
N SER A 3 -7.68 -12.08 1.60
CA SER A 3 -6.80 -13.26 1.66
C SER A 3 -5.37 -12.76 1.90
N PRO A 4 -4.59 -13.40 2.78
CA PRO A 4 -3.18 -13.07 3.01
C PRO A 4 -2.39 -13.04 1.69
N ASP A 5 -2.60 -14.05 0.85
CA ASP A 5 -1.94 -14.20 -0.45
C ASP A 5 -2.25 -13.05 -1.41
N GLY A 6 -3.47 -12.50 -1.36
CA GLY A 6 -3.84 -11.35 -2.18
C GLY A 6 -3.10 -10.09 -1.75
N ILE A 7 -3.00 -9.86 -0.44
CA ILE A 7 -2.29 -8.69 0.11
C ILE A 7 -0.81 -8.76 -0.27
N GLU A 8 -0.19 -9.93 -0.13
CA GLU A 8 1.21 -10.13 -0.51
C GLU A 8 1.43 -9.85 -2.01
N LEU A 9 0.56 -10.35 -2.88
CA LEU A 9 0.63 -10.07 -4.32
C LEU A 9 0.50 -8.57 -4.63
N ALA A 10 -0.42 -7.88 -3.97
CA ALA A 10 -0.60 -6.45 -4.13
C ALA A 10 0.63 -5.65 -3.65
N THR A 11 1.24 -6.05 -2.54
CA THR A 11 2.50 -5.47 -2.04
C THR A 11 3.63 -5.64 -3.05
N LEU A 12 3.82 -6.86 -3.56
CA LEU A 12 4.82 -7.13 -4.58
C LEU A 12 4.62 -6.24 -5.81
N CYS A 13 3.39 -6.13 -6.31
CA CYS A 13 3.09 -5.36 -7.52
C CYS A 13 3.20 -3.84 -7.31
N LEU A 14 2.64 -3.31 -6.20
CA LEU A 14 2.50 -1.86 -6.00
C LEU A 14 3.70 -1.21 -5.30
N ASP A 15 4.46 -1.95 -4.48
CA ASP A 15 5.64 -1.41 -3.79
C ASP A 15 6.95 -1.89 -4.35
N CYS A 16 7.03 -3.20 -4.63
CA CYS A 16 8.28 -3.84 -5.01
C CYS A 16 8.51 -3.80 -6.52
N GLY A 17 7.56 -3.24 -7.29
CA GLY A 17 7.63 -3.16 -8.75
C GLY A 17 7.55 -4.51 -9.44
N TYR A 18 7.02 -5.53 -8.76
CA TYR A 18 6.84 -6.86 -9.35
C TYR A 18 5.86 -6.78 -10.51
N LYS A 19 6.28 -7.28 -11.67
CA LYS A 19 5.48 -7.26 -12.88
C LYS A 19 4.58 -8.50 -12.92
N LEU A 20 3.27 -8.29 -12.83
CA LEU A 20 2.29 -9.38 -12.85
C LEU A 20 2.10 -9.97 -14.26
N ALA A 21 2.24 -9.14 -15.30
CA ALA A 21 2.14 -9.54 -16.70
C ALA A 21 2.90 -8.56 -17.62
N GLU A 22 3.28 -9.01 -18.82
CA GLU A 22 4.06 -8.20 -19.76
C GLU A 22 3.30 -6.98 -20.28
N SER A 23 1.99 -7.12 -20.49
CA SER A 23 1.06 -6.07 -20.88
C SER A 23 -0.19 -6.08 -19.98
N PRO A 24 -0.82 -4.92 -19.71
CA PRO A 24 -2.10 -4.87 -19.00
C PRO A 24 -3.23 -5.65 -19.69
N ARG A 25 -3.10 -5.93 -20.99
CA ARG A 25 -4.08 -6.72 -21.76
C ARG A 25 -4.06 -8.21 -21.39
N ASP A 26 -2.96 -8.67 -20.80
CA ASP A 26 -2.78 -10.07 -20.39
C ASP A 26 -3.44 -10.33 -19.02
N LEU A 27 -3.89 -9.27 -18.33
CA LEU A 27 -4.57 -9.38 -17.05
C LEU A 27 -6.05 -9.69 -17.25
N THR A 28 -6.56 -10.61 -16.44
CA THR A 28 -7.99 -10.84 -16.37
C THR A 28 -8.69 -9.64 -15.72
N ARG A 29 -9.98 -9.48 -16.01
CA ARG A 29 -10.81 -8.44 -15.36
C ARG A 29 -10.71 -8.51 -13.84
N ASP A 30 -10.73 -9.71 -13.28
CA ASP A 30 -10.69 -9.91 -11.82
C ASP A 30 -9.35 -9.50 -11.23
N GLN A 31 -8.23 -9.78 -11.92
CA GLN A 31 -6.90 -9.31 -11.50
C GLN A 31 -6.80 -7.78 -11.53
N ILE A 32 -7.36 -7.14 -12.57
CA ILE A 32 -7.41 -5.68 -12.67
C ILE A 32 -8.24 -5.09 -11.52
N LEU A 33 -9.45 -5.60 -11.30
CA LEU A 33 -10.33 -5.14 -10.24
C LEU A 33 -9.70 -5.34 -8.85
N PHE A 34 -9.03 -6.47 -8.65
CA PHE A 34 -8.27 -6.75 -7.44
C PHE A 34 -7.19 -5.68 -7.19
N LEU A 35 -6.32 -5.41 -8.17
CA LEU A 35 -5.26 -4.42 -8.04
C LEU A 35 -5.79 -3.00 -7.81
N ILE A 36 -6.88 -2.61 -8.47
CA ILE A 36 -7.55 -1.32 -8.24
C ILE A 36 -8.03 -1.22 -6.78
N SER A 37 -8.69 -2.27 -6.28
CA SER A 37 -9.18 -2.28 -4.90
C SER A 37 -8.05 -2.23 -3.87
N ALA A 38 -6.94 -2.94 -4.14
CA ALA A 38 -5.77 -2.94 -3.29
C ALA A 38 -5.07 -1.56 -3.28
N LEU A 39 -4.98 -0.91 -4.44
CA LEU A 39 -4.45 0.45 -4.54
C LEU A 39 -5.31 1.46 -3.77
N ALA A 40 -6.63 1.40 -3.91
CA ALA A 40 -7.54 2.28 -3.18
C ALA A 40 -7.41 2.12 -1.66
N TYR A 41 -7.41 0.86 -1.19
CA TYR A 41 -7.20 0.55 0.22
C TYR A 41 -5.87 1.12 0.73
N ARG A 42 -4.80 0.99 -0.06
CA ARG A 42 -3.49 1.51 0.31
C ARG A 42 -3.45 3.04 0.36
N ALA A 43 -4.07 3.71 -0.60
CA ALA A 43 -4.15 5.17 -0.61
C ALA A 43 -4.88 5.68 0.64
N GLU A 44 -5.93 4.99 1.07
CA GLU A 44 -6.64 5.29 2.32
C GLU A 44 -5.74 5.07 3.55
N GLN A 45 -5.03 3.93 3.64
CA GLN A 45 -4.10 3.66 4.74
C GLN A 45 -2.98 4.72 4.83
N LEU A 46 -2.46 5.19 3.69
CA LEU A 46 -1.47 6.26 3.64
C LEU A 46 -2.05 7.61 4.08
N ALA A 47 -3.27 7.93 3.67
CA ALA A 47 -3.97 9.14 4.11
C ALA A 47 -4.20 9.12 5.62
N GLN A 48 -4.68 8.00 6.17
CA GLN A 48 -4.86 7.82 7.61
C GLN A 48 -3.52 7.92 8.37
N SER A 49 -2.46 7.30 7.85
CA SER A 49 -1.12 7.36 8.46
C SER A 49 -0.56 8.79 8.48
N ARG A 50 -0.81 9.58 7.44
CA ARG A 50 -0.44 11.01 7.40
C ARG A 50 -1.19 11.83 8.44
N LEU A 51 -2.50 11.60 8.60
CA LEU A 51 -3.31 12.27 9.63
C LEU A 51 -2.86 11.87 11.04
N ALA A 52 -2.56 10.59 11.26
CA ALA A 52 -2.03 10.12 12.53
C ALA A 52 -0.68 10.77 12.86
N ALA A 53 0.23 10.89 11.88
CA ALA A 53 1.52 11.55 12.06
C ALA A 53 1.41 13.04 12.44
N GLN A 54 0.35 13.73 12.03
CA GLN A 54 0.10 15.13 12.42
C GLN A 54 -0.31 15.28 13.90
N GLY A 55 -0.84 14.22 14.52
CA GLY A 55 -1.18 14.17 15.95
C GLY A 55 -0.07 13.64 16.86
N VAL A 56 1.09 13.26 16.31
CA VAL A 56 2.19 12.70 17.11
C VAL A 56 3.03 13.82 17.73
N THR A 57 2.96 13.94 19.06
CA THR A 57 3.91 14.72 19.85
C THR A 57 5.31 14.15 19.67
N ARG A 58 6.17 14.86 18.93
CA ARG A 58 7.60 14.52 18.83
C ARG A 58 8.28 14.85 20.15
N ILE A 59 8.62 13.83 20.93
CA ILE A 59 9.48 13.99 22.12
C ILE A 59 10.89 14.24 21.60
N LYS A 60 11.36 15.49 21.72
CA LYS A 60 12.77 15.83 21.55
C LYS A 60 13.47 15.59 22.88
N VAL A 61 14.47 14.72 22.88
CA VAL A 61 15.43 14.63 23.99
C VAL A 61 16.55 15.59 23.61
N GLU A 62 16.66 16.70 24.34
CA GLU A 62 17.84 17.56 24.25
C GLU A 62 18.86 16.99 25.23
N GLU A 63 20.00 16.52 24.71
CA GLU A 63 21.15 16.15 25.53
C GLU A 63 21.80 17.48 25.97
N GLU A 64 21.66 17.82 27.25
CA GLU A 64 22.41 18.92 27.88
C GLU A 64 23.86 18.45 28.09
N GLU A 65 24.80 19.07 27.36
CA GLU A 65 26.25 19.03 27.66
C GLU A 65 26.64 20.05 28.74
#